data_AF-A0A813BX00-F1
#
_entry.id   AF-A0A813BX00-F1
#
_cell.length_a   1.000
_cell.length_b   1.000
_cell.length_c   1.000
_cell.angle_alpha   90.00
_cell.angle_beta   90.00
_cell.angle_gamma   90.00
#
_symmetry.space_group_name_H-M   'P 1'
#
loop_
_entity.id
_entity.type
_entity.pdbx_description
1 polymer ?
#
loop_
_entity_poly.entity_id
_entity_poly.type
_entity_poly.pdbx_seq_one_letter_code
_entity_poly.pdbx_strand_id
1 'polypeptide(L)'
;METSQVQDYLLYLGLNDTRQRSSLGLSVAAASPATVRQADVLEDTSLATFDQIWVYTRSTFAEQTTPAIQVVSDASTVLTVNFTDEDLDEGELGGKIAFDVASGDTSQVVIFAAYGADSEDGRGYRFALGTVQLGTWSLDVSPELSVQNFSHLLLYARSSLFEQTTPAIIELTDVNASVSGTSFTDLDLDSEELGGLVSWILPYNMAQVENYNVYLTDGLGTNRSQINGPLPATADSIVLPPNTPRQQYTSLAPCHD
;
A
#
# COMPACT_ATOMS: atom_id res chain seq x y z
N MET A 1 41.80 43.26 -18.72
CA MET A 1 41.16 41.97 -18.37
C MET A 1 40.75 42.09 -16.92
N GLU A 2 39.49 42.44 -16.65
CA GLU A 2 39.00 42.44 -15.27
C GLU A 2 38.85 40.99 -14.82
N THR A 3 39.71 40.57 -13.89
CA THR A 3 39.52 39.32 -13.17
C THR A 3 38.26 39.47 -12.35
N SER A 4 37.25 38.64 -12.63
CA SER A 4 36.04 38.51 -11.81
C SER A 4 36.41 38.52 -10.33
N GLN A 5 35.94 39.54 -9.59
CA GLN A 5 36.15 39.64 -8.14
C GLN A 5 35.36 38.58 -7.36
N VAL A 6 34.52 37.79 -8.04
CA VAL A 6 33.77 36.69 -7.45
C VAL A 6 34.67 35.49 -7.28
N GLN A 7 34.80 35.01 -6.05
CA GLN A 7 35.49 33.79 -5.66
C GLN A 7 34.54 32.59 -5.78
N ASP A 8 33.38 32.67 -5.12
CA ASP A 8 32.37 31.62 -5.10
C ASP A 8 30.98 32.16 -4.72
N TYR A 9 29.98 31.29 -4.81
CA TYR A 9 28.62 31.52 -4.38
C TYR A 9 28.31 30.66 -3.16
N LEU A 10 27.79 31.26 -2.10
CA LEU A 10 27.39 30.59 -0.87
C LEU A 10 25.87 30.46 -0.80
N LEU A 11 25.40 29.26 -0.44
CA LEU A 11 23.98 28.96 -0.34
C LEU A 11 23.56 28.81 1.12
N TYR A 12 22.43 29.42 1.46
CA TYR A 12 21.82 29.37 2.79
C TYR A 12 20.33 29.08 2.68
N LEU A 13 19.77 28.47 3.72
CA LEU A 13 18.35 28.53 4.02
C LEU A 13 18.06 29.82 4.77
N GLY A 14 16.98 30.52 4.43
CA GLY A 14 16.62 31.82 4.99
C GLY A 14 15.14 31.95 5.33
N LEU A 15 14.83 32.93 6.19
CA LEU A 15 13.49 33.32 6.60
C LEU A 15 13.19 34.74 6.10
N ASN A 16 11.99 34.94 5.55
CA ASN A 16 11.58 36.19 4.92
C ASN A 16 11.67 37.44 5.83
N ASP A 17 11.55 37.26 7.15
CA ASP A 17 11.26 38.33 8.11
C ASP A 17 12.31 38.55 9.21
N THR A 18 13.26 37.62 9.42
CA THR A 18 14.12 37.63 10.62
C THR A 18 15.62 37.76 10.35
N ARG A 19 16.07 37.83 9.08
CA ARG A 19 17.50 37.70 8.69
C ARG A 19 18.18 36.44 9.26
N GLN A 20 17.41 35.49 9.78
CA GLN A 20 17.93 34.20 10.20
C GLN A 20 18.28 33.41 8.96
N ARG A 21 19.48 32.82 8.97
CA ARG A 21 19.96 31.98 7.90
C ARG A 21 20.75 30.79 8.44
N SER A 22 20.62 29.65 7.79
CA SER A 22 21.42 28.45 8.06
C SER A 22 22.26 28.12 6.82
N SER A 23 23.56 27.87 7.01
CA SER A 23 24.44 27.51 5.89
C SER A 23 24.09 26.12 5.40
N LEU A 24 23.96 25.96 4.08
CA LEU A 24 23.85 24.64 3.44
C LEU A 24 25.22 23.96 3.31
N GLY A 25 26.32 24.63 3.67
CA GLY A 25 27.68 24.10 3.52
C GLY A 25 28.15 24.00 2.07
N LEU A 26 27.37 24.54 1.12
CA LEU A 26 27.64 24.50 -0.31
C LEU A 26 28.32 25.80 -0.76
N SER A 27 29.46 25.69 -1.43
CA SER A 27 30.12 26.79 -2.14
C SER A 27 30.34 26.44 -3.61
N VAL A 28 29.80 27.23 -4.53
CA VAL A 28 29.99 27.03 -5.97
C VAL A 28 31.07 27.95 -6.49
N ALA A 29 32.20 27.40 -6.93
CA ALA A 29 33.32 28.19 -7.43
C ALA A 29 32.93 29.02 -8.67
N ALA A 30 33.40 30.27 -8.71
CA ALA A 30 33.16 31.15 -9.84
C ALA A 30 33.90 30.74 -11.11
N ALA A 31 34.96 29.93 -10.99
CA ALA A 31 35.95 29.66 -12.05
C ALA A 31 35.56 28.59 -13.10
N SER A 32 34.31 28.17 -13.19
CA SER A 32 33.87 27.18 -14.21
C SER A 32 33.44 27.84 -15.53
N PRO A 33 33.77 27.29 -16.72
CA PRO A 33 33.35 27.86 -18.01
C PRO A 33 31.84 27.76 -18.28
N ALA A 34 31.05 27.21 -17.36
CA ALA A 34 29.60 27.08 -17.54
C ALA A 34 28.90 28.46 -17.57
N THR A 35 27.87 28.60 -18.38
CA THR A 35 26.97 29.76 -18.37
C THR A 35 25.96 29.71 -17.21
N VAL A 36 25.80 28.53 -16.59
CA VAL A 36 24.92 28.28 -15.44
C VAL A 36 25.75 27.69 -14.31
N ARG A 37 25.52 28.15 -13.08
CA ARG A 37 26.10 27.60 -11.86
C ARG A 37 25.03 26.79 -11.14
N GLN A 38 25.35 25.57 -10.74
CA GLN A 38 24.42 24.66 -10.08
C GLN A 38 25.08 24.07 -8.84
N ALA A 39 24.28 23.82 -7.82
CA ALA A 39 24.63 23.04 -6.65
C ALA A 39 23.43 22.18 -6.28
N ASP A 40 23.68 20.90 -6.03
CA ASP A 40 22.65 20.01 -5.54
C ASP A 40 22.50 20.22 -4.03
N VAL A 41 21.27 20.47 -3.60
CA VAL A 41 20.92 20.37 -2.18
C VAL A 41 20.73 18.89 -1.89
N LEU A 42 21.33 18.41 -0.80
CA LEU A 42 21.22 17.00 -0.41
C LEU A 42 19.76 16.63 -0.21
N GLU A 43 19.40 15.41 -0.60
CA GLU A 43 18.12 14.81 -0.23
C GLU A 43 17.93 14.82 1.30
N ASP A 44 16.68 14.89 1.74
CA ASP A 44 16.29 15.01 3.15
C ASP A 44 16.88 16.21 3.92
N THR A 45 17.33 17.25 3.21
CA THR A 45 17.71 18.51 3.85
C THR A 45 16.50 19.11 4.57
N SER A 46 16.52 19.08 5.90
CA SER A 46 15.45 19.65 6.71
C SER A 46 15.30 21.15 6.46
N LEU A 47 14.11 21.57 6.02
CA LEU A 47 13.77 22.99 5.89
C LEU A 47 13.64 23.68 7.26
N ALA A 48 13.44 22.93 8.36
CA ALA A 48 13.08 23.48 9.66
C ALA A 48 11.95 24.53 9.52
N THR A 49 12.19 25.79 9.88
CA THR A 49 11.25 26.89 9.68
C THR A 49 11.55 27.74 8.43
N PHE A 50 12.64 27.45 7.70
CA PHE A 50 13.08 28.25 6.56
C PHE A 50 12.19 28.03 5.34
N ASP A 51 11.86 29.13 4.66
CA ASP A 51 10.96 29.17 3.50
C ASP A 51 11.66 29.70 2.23
N GLN A 52 12.97 29.95 2.30
CA GLN A 52 13.75 30.52 1.21
C GLN A 52 15.14 29.91 1.07
N ILE A 53 15.66 29.89 -0.15
CA ILE A 53 17.07 29.70 -0.48
C ILE A 53 17.68 31.05 -0.81
N TRP A 54 18.77 31.39 -0.13
CA TRP A 54 19.52 32.62 -0.33
C TRP A 54 20.87 32.29 -0.98
N VAL A 55 21.17 32.97 -2.08
CA VAL A 55 22.44 32.83 -2.80
C VAL A 55 23.23 34.13 -2.66
N TYR A 56 24.40 34.03 -2.05
CA TYR A 56 25.32 35.14 -1.86
C TYR A 56 26.53 35.00 -2.79
N THR A 57 26.92 36.11 -3.39
CA THR A 57 28.21 36.22 -4.08
C THR A 57 29.28 36.53 -3.03
N ARG A 58 30.39 35.79 -3.01
CA ARG A 58 31.54 36.08 -2.16
C ARG A 58 32.78 36.40 -2.98
N SER A 59 33.50 37.42 -2.54
CA SER A 59 34.82 37.79 -3.03
C SER A 59 35.90 37.43 -2.00
N THR A 60 37.16 37.64 -2.35
CA THR A 60 38.28 37.51 -1.40
C THR A 60 38.21 38.50 -0.23
N PHE A 61 37.37 39.54 -0.31
CA PHE A 61 37.29 40.61 0.69
C PHE A 61 36.02 40.57 1.52
N ALA A 62 34.89 40.16 0.91
CA ALA A 62 33.59 40.16 1.58
C ALA A 62 32.57 39.29 0.84
N GLU A 63 31.59 38.82 1.62
CA GLU A 63 30.29 38.34 1.12
C GLU A 63 29.41 39.54 0.76
N GLN A 64 28.62 39.41 -0.31
CA GLN A 64 27.59 40.35 -0.68
C GLN A 64 26.59 40.57 0.47
N THR A 65 26.03 41.76 0.59
CA THR A 65 25.07 42.07 1.67
C THR A 65 23.61 41.80 1.28
N THR A 66 23.32 41.67 -0.01
CA THR A 66 21.98 41.40 -0.56
C THR A 66 22.01 40.12 -1.39
N PRO A 67 21.40 39.02 -0.94
CA PRO A 67 21.37 37.78 -1.70
C PRO A 67 20.35 37.83 -2.84
N ALA A 68 20.50 36.92 -3.80
CA ALA A 68 19.37 36.48 -4.61
C ALA A 68 18.53 35.50 -3.77
N ILE A 69 17.20 35.65 -3.83
CA ILE A 69 16.27 34.90 -2.99
C ILE A 69 15.34 34.07 -3.88
N GLN A 70 15.22 32.79 -3.56
CA GLN A 70 14.22 31.88 -4.13
C GLN A 70 13.33 31.37 -2.99
N VAL A 71 12.02 31.55 -3.12
CA VAL A 71 11.06 30.93 -2.18
C VAL A 71 11.01 29.43 -2.45
N VAL A 72 11.06 28.63 -1.39
CA VAL A 72 10.85 27.18 -1.47
C VAL A 72 9.44 26.85 -1.03
N SER A 73 8.83 25.90 -1.71
CA SER A 73 7.54 25.33 -1.35
C SER A 73 7.66 23.81 -1.42
N ASP A 74 7.06 23.13 -0.46
CA ASP A 74 6.93 21.68 -0.53
C ASP A 74 5.91 21.31 -1.62
N ALA A 75 6.23 20.30 -2.42
CA ALA A 75 5.33 19.75 -3.43
C ALA A 75 4.69 18.50 -2.84
N SER A 76 3.55 18.66 -2.16
CA SER A 76 2.78 17.53 -1.67
C SER A 76 1.67 17.14 -2.64
N THR A 77 1.41 15.84 -2.73
CA THR A 77 0.27 15.30 -3.47
C THR A 77 -0.74 14.77 -2.46
N VAL A 78 -2.00 15.19 -2.57
CA VAL A 78 -3.11 14.62 -1.81
C VAL A 78 -3.67 13.47 -2.63
N LEU A 79 -3.55 12.27 -2.10
CA LEU A 79 -4.10 11.06 -2.72
C LEU A 79 -5.43 10.69 -2.05
N THR A 80 -6.33 10.11 -2.83
CA THR A 80 -7.48 9.36 -2.31
C THR A 80 -7.23 7.91 -2.61
N VAL A 81 -7.46 7.04 -1.62
CA VAL A 81 -7.30 5.59 -1.76
C VAL A 81 -8.60 4.91 -1.37
N ASN A 82 -8.94 3.85 -2.10
CA ASN A 82 -10.06 2.98 -1.81
C ASN A 82 -9.59 1.53 -1.93
N PHE A 83 -9.97 0.72 -0.97
CA PHE A 83 -9.69 -0.70 -0.95
C PHE A 83 -10.88 -1.41 -0.29
N THR A 84 -11.22 -2.56 -0.83
CA THR A 84 -12.18 -3.48 -0.23
C THR A 84 -11.52 -4.83 -0.30
N ASP A 85 -11.50 -5.51 0.84
CA ASP A 85 -11.03 -6.88 0.89
C ASP A 85 -12.02 -7.75 0.12
N GLU A 86 -11.49 -8.50 -0.84
CA GLU A 86 -12.21 -9.46 -1.69
C GLU A 86 -11.77 -10.90 -1.39
N ASP A 87 -10.81 -11.07 -0.47
CA ASP A 87 -10.53 -12.36 0.14
C ASP A 87 -11.53 -12.58 1.28
N LEU A 88 -12.00 -13.80 1.44
CA LEU A 88 -13.06 -14.12 2.40
C LEU A 88 -12.55 -14.97 3.58
N ASP A 89 -11.25 -15.26 3.60
CA ASP A 89 -10.59 -16.05 4.62
C ASP A 89 -10.01 -15.16 5.73
N GLU A 90 -10.21 -15.58 6.98
CA GLU A 90 -9.81 -14.78 8.15
C GLU A 90 -8.29 -14.54 8.20
N GLY A 91 -7.89 -13.28 8.30
CA GLY A 91 -6.51 -12.88 8.45
C GLY A 91 -5.73 -12.81 7.15
N GLU A 92 -6.41 -12.87 6.00
CA GLU A 92 -5.84 -12.71 4.66
C GLU A 92 -6.48 -11.51 3.96
N LEU A 93 -5.75 -10.90 3.03
CA LEU A 93 -6.25 -9.81 2.20
C LEU A 93 -6.16 -10.22 0.75
N GLY A 94 -7.12 -9.77 -0.04
CA GLY A 94 -7.12 -9.90 -1.48
C GLY A 94 -7.91 -8.79 -2.16
N GLY A 95 -7.64 -8.57 -3.44
CA GLY A 95 -8.39 -7.61 -4.25
C GLY A 95 -7.54 -6.47 -4.79
N LYS A 96 -8.19 -5.37 -5.15
CA LYS A 96 -7.56 -4.26 -5.89
C LYS A 96 -7.60 -2.96 -5.11
N ILE A 97 -6.41 -2.40 -4.86
CA ILE A 97 -6.26 -1.05 -4.34
C ILE A 97 -6.47 -0.08 -5.50
N ALA A 98 -7.49 0.77 -5.41
CA ALA A 98 -7.74 1.85 -6.37
C ALA A 98 -7.41 3.19 -5.73
N PHE A 99 -6.80 4.10 -6.48
CA PHE A 99 -6.44 5.40 -5.96
C PHE A 99 -6.41 6.47 -7.04
N ASP A 100 -6.50 7.73 -6.61
CA ASP A 100 -6.46 8.89 -7.51
C ASP A 100 -5.76 10.07 -6.82
N VAL A 101 -5.33 11.05 -7.61
CA VAL A 101 -4.76 12.31 -7.13
C VAL A 101 -5.90 13.32 -6.93
N ALA A 102 -6.23 13.59 -5.67
CA ALA A 102 -7.23 14.58 -5.31
C ALA A 102 -6.76 16.02 -5.60
N SER A 103 -5.48 16.31 -5.32
CA SER A 103 -4.85 17.60 -5.63
C SER A 103 -3.33 17.53 -5.46
N GLY A 104 -2.61 18.54 -5.95
CA GLY A 104 -1.16 18.65 -5.81
C GLY A 104 -0.41 18.55 -7.13
N ASP A 105 0.92 18.71 -7.07
CA ASP A 105 1.79 18.62 -8.23
C ASP A 105 2.32 17.20 -8.41
N THR A 106 1.92 16.56 -9.51
CA THR A 106 2.38 15.22 -9.89
C THR A 106 3.60 15.23 -10.81
N SER A 107 4.10 16.41 -11.21
CA SER A 107 5.23 16.54 -12.14
C SER A 107 6.52 15.88 -11.63
N GLN A 108 6.64 15.74 -10.30
CA GLN A 108 7.78 15.11 -9.64
C GLN A 108 7.51 13.66 -9.21
N VAL A 109 6.28 13.17 -9.33
CA VAL A 109 5.91 11.82 -8.91
C VAL A 109 6.35 10.82 -9.98
N VAL A 110 7.13 9.82 -9.59
CA VAL A 110 7.62 8.76 -10.48
C VAL A 110 6.83 7.47 -10.23
N ILE A 111 6.59 7.14 -8.96
CA ILE A 111 5.84 5.95 -8.55
C ILE A 111 4.91 6.26 -7.36
N PHE A 112 3.90 5.43 -7.19
CA PHE A 112 3.14 5.30 -5.95
C PHE A 112 3.57 4.01 -5.24
N ALA A 113 3.72 4.07 -3.92
CA ALA A 113 4.09 2.94 -3.08
C ALA A 113 2.99 2.68 -2.04
N ALA A 114 2.53 1.43 -1.97
CA ALA A 114 1.49 1.00 -1.04
C ALA A 114 2.08 0.09 0.04
N TYR A 115 1.66 0.30 1.28
CA TYR A 115 2.11 -0.46 2.45
C TYR A 115 0.94 -0.84 3.34
N GLY A 116 0.99 -2.05 3.92
CA GLY A 116 0.23 -2.39 5.11
C GLY A 116 0.97 -1.89 6.35
N ALA A 117 0.24 -1.33 7.32
CA ALA A 117 0.81 -0.75 8.52
C ALA A 117 -0.04 -1.03 9.76
N ASP A 118 0.60 -1.04 10.93
CA ASP A 118 -0.05 -1.11 12.24
C ASP A 118 -0.44 0.26 12.81
N SER A 119 -0.07 1.35 12.13
CA SER A 119 -0.35 2.73 12.53
C SER A 119 -0.73 3.63 11.35
N GLU A 120 -1.59 4.62 11.61
CA GLU A 120 -2.04 5.63 10.62
C GLU A 120 -0.88 6.45 10.03
N ASP A 121 0.16 6.72 10.82
CA ASP A 121 1.30 7.55 10.41
C ASP A 121 2.44 6.77 9.76
N GLY A 122 2.33 5.45 9.67
CA GLY A 122 3.36 4.58 9.12
C GLY A 122 4.69 4.58 9.88
N ARG A 123 4.71 5.11 11.11
CA ARG A 123 5.92 5.12 11.96
C ARG A 123 6.14 3.80 12.71
N GLY A 124 5.13 2.95 12.76
CA GLY A 124 5.23 1.59 13.27
C GLY A 124 5.79 0.60 12.24
N TYR A 125 5.33 -0.64 12.28
CA TYR A 125 5.71 -1.66 11.31
C TYR A 125 4.99 -1.42 9.98
N ARG A 126 5.74 -1.40 8.89
CA ARG A 126 5.21 -1.34 7.52
C ARG A 126 5.67 -2.53 6.69
N PHE A 127 4.77 -3.07 5.90
CA PHE A 127 5.06 -4.11 4.91
C PHE A 127 4.70 -3.63 3.52
N ALA A 128 5.62 -3.78 2.56
CA ALA A 128 5.40 -3.32 1.20
C ALA A 128 4.41 -4.24 0.48
N LEU A 129 3.26 -3.68 0.09
CA LEU A 129 2.26 -4.37 -0.74
C LEU A 129 2.66 -4.30 -2.22
N GLY A 130 3.28 -3.19 -2.63
CA GLY A 130 3.78 -3.03 -3.98
C GLY A 130 4.00 -1.58 -4.38
N THR A 131 4.42 -1.39 -5.63
CA THR A 131 4.61 -0.07 -6.23
C THR A 131 4.08 -0.04 -7.64
N VAL A 132 3.54 1.09 -8.07
CA VAL A 132 3.03 1.31 -9.43
C VAL A 132 3.55 2.62 -10.01
N GLN A 133 3.78 2.65 -11.32
CA GLN A 133 4.28 3.85 -12.00
C GLN A 133 3.18 4.90 -12.17
N LEU A 134 3.57 6.17 -12.24
CA LEU A 134 2.64 7.25 -12.58
C LEU A 134 1.87 6.92 -13.87
N GLY A 135 0.55 7.15 -13.86
CA GLY A 135 -0.36 6.79 -14.95
C GLY A 135 -1.04 5.43 -14.77
N THR A 136 -0.65 4.65 -13.77
CA THR A 136 -1.39 3.48 -13.29
C THR A 136 -2.05 3.84 -11.96
N TRP A 137 -3.37 3.63 -11.86
CA TRP A 137 -4.22 4.08 -10.75
C TRP A 137 -4.79 2.93 -9.92
N SER A 138 -4.18 1.74 -10.05
CA SER A 138 -4.56 0.56 -9.29
C SER A 138 -3.38 -0.36 -9.04
N LEU A 139 -3.39 -1.05 -7.90
CA LEU A 139 -2.44 -2.10 -7.54
C LEU A 139 -3.23 -3.35 -7.12
N ASP A 140 -2.88 -4.50 -7.69
CA ASP A 140 -3.44 -5.79 -7.30
C ASP A 140 -2.71 -6.32 -6.06
N VAL A 141 -3.49 -6.69 -5.04
CA VAL A 141 -3.03 -7.42 -3.86
C VAL A 141 -3.30 -8.89 -4.13
N SER A 142 -2.30 -9.74 -3.92
CA SER A 142 -2.49 -11.19 -4.06
C SER A 142 -3.59 -11.63 -3.10
N PRO A 143 -4.57 -12.45 -3.53
CA PRO A 143 -5.38 -13.21 -2.57
C PRO A 143 -4.41 -14.06 -1.74
N GLU A 144 -4.77 -14.39 -0.51
CA GLU A 144 -3.89 -15.05 0.48
C GLU A 144 -2.78 -14.16 1.10
N LEU A 145 -2.84 -12.83 0.97
CA LEU A 145 -1.85 -11.97 1.64
C LEU A 145 -2.15 -11.88 3.13
N SER A 146 -1.44 -12.64 3.96
CA SER A 146 -1.60 -12.57 5.42
C SER A 146 -1.44 -11.15 5.97
N VAL A 147 -2.47 -10.69 6.70
CA VAL A 147 -2.62 -9.32 7.22
C VAL A 147 -1.52 -8.97 8.23
N GLN A 148 -0.80 -9.93 8.84
CA GLN A 148 0.31 -9.72 9.80
C GLN A 148 0.11 -8.56 10.81
N ASN A 149 -1.10 -8.43 11.39
CA ASN A 149 -1.52 -7.36 12.31
C ASN A 149 -1.58 -5.93 11.72
N PHE A 150 -1.60 -5.76 10.40
CA PHE A 150 -1.82 -4.46 9.78
C PHE A 150 -3.29 -4.05 9.92
N SER A 151 -3.50 -2.83 10.39
CA SER A 151 -4.81 -2.21 10.54
C SER A 151 -5.03 -1.07 9.55
N HIS A 152 -3.99 -0.66 8.83
CA HIS A 152 -4.01 0.48 7.92
C HIS A 152 -3.35 0.13 6.59
N LEU A 153 -3.86 0.73 5.52
CA LEU A 153 -3.20 0.80 4.23
C LEU A 153 -2.74 2.23 3.99
N LEU A 154 -1.45 2.36 3.70
CA LEU A 154 -0.79 3.63 3.47
C LEU A 154 -0.35 3.71 2.01
N LEU A 155 -0.73 4.80 1.34
CA LEU A 155 -0.33 5.09 -0.03
C LEU A 155 0.50 6.37 -0.07
N TYR A 156 1.71 6.26 -0.62
CA TYR A 156 2.65 7.36 -0.75
C TYR A 156 2.95 7.66 -2.21
N ALA A 157 2.98 8.93 -2.59
CA ALA A 157 3.66 9.35 -3.80
C ALA A 157 5.17 9.41 -3.56
N ARG A 158 5.96 9.02 -4.57
CA ARG A 158 7.42 9.00 -4.48
C ARG A 158 8.04 9.63 -5.72
N SER A 159 8.96 10.55 -5.47
CA SER A 159 9.76 11.22 -6.49
C SER A 159 11.04 10.45 -6.79
N SER A 160 11.88 10.99 -7.69
CA SER A 160 13.23 10.47 -7.91
C SER A 160 14.16 10.64 -6.71
N LEU A 161 13.81 11.51 -5.75
CA LEU A 161 14.61 11.78 -4.56
C LEU A 161 14.04 11.02 -3.36
N PHE A 162 12.78 11.28 -3.00
CA PHE A 162 12.20 10.71 -1.78
C PHE A 162 10.70 10.43 -1.87
N GLU A 163 10.24 9.60 -0.94
CA GLU A 163 8.83 9.34 -0.65
C GLU A 163 8.21 10.54 0.08
N GLN A 164 6.95 10.87 -0.19
CA GLN A 164 6.27 11.92 0.57
C GLN A 164 6.20 11.55 2.06
N THR A 165 6.19 12.54 2.95
CA THR A 165 6.17 12.27 4.40
C THR A 165 4.79 11.95 4.95
N THR A 166 3.73 12.36 4.25
CA THR A 166 2.34 12.18 4.67
C THR A 166 1.61 11.28 3.67
N PRO A 167 1.19 10.06 4.04
CA PRO A 167 0.45 9.18 3.15
C PRO A 167 -1.03 9.56 3.01
N ALA A 168 -1.69 9.01 2.00
CA ALA A 168 -3.13 8.74 2.09
C ALA A 168 -3.36 7.44 2.86
N ILE A 169 -4.38 7.44 3.70
CA ILE A 169 -4.61 6.41 4.71
C ILE A 169 -6.04 5.90 4.56
N ILE A 170 -6.19 4.58 4.66
CA ILE A 170 -7.48 3.92 4.88
C ILE A 170 -7.30 2.83 5.93
N GLU A 171 -8.30 2.69 6.81
CA GLU A 171 -8.36 1.60 7.78
C GLU A 171 -8.71 0.30 7.02
N LEU A 172 -7.97 -0.76 7.30
CA LEU A 172 -8.22 -2.08 6.73
C LEU A 172 -9.34 -2.75 7.53
N THR A 173 -10.27 -3.36 6.81
CA THR A 173 -11.29 -4.23 7.38
C THR A 173 -11.17 -5.58 6.68
N ASP A 174 -10.75 -6.58 7.45
CA ASP A 174 -10.70 -7.99 7.05
C ASP A 174 -12.13 -8.54 6.96
N VAL A 175 -12.46 -9.17 5.84
CA VAL A 175 -13.75 -9.81 5.61
C VAL A 175 -13.63 -11.32 5.82
N ASN A 176 -14.15 -11.81 6.94
CA ASN A 176 -14.30 -13.25 7.16
C ASN A 176 -15.73 -13.72 6.86
N ALA A 177 -15.88 -14.59 5.86
CA ALA A 177 -17.14 -15.25 5.52
C ALA A 177 -17.07 -16.79 5.62
N SER A 178 -16.18 -17.31 6.45
CA SER A 178 -16.08 -18.74 6.75
C SER A 178 -17.33 -19.30 7.43
N VAL A 179 -17.83 -20.42 6.91
CA VAL A 179 -18.93 -21.18 7.53
C VAL A 179 -18.47 -21.86 8.83
N SER A 180 -19.40 -22.08 9.75
CA SER A 180 -19.11 -22.75 11.04
C SER A 180 -20.08 -23.89 11.33
N GLY A 181 -19.90 -24.61 12.43
CA GLY A 181 -20.87 -25.63 12.88
C GLY A 181 -21.15 -26.74 11.85
N THR A 182 -20.14 -27.12 11.06
CA THR A 182 -20.29 -28.17 10.06
C THR A 182 -20.67 -29.50 10.71
N SER A 183 -21.68 -30.16 10.15
CA SER A 183 -22.21 -31.42 10.65
C SER A 183 -22.56 -32.33 9.48
N PHE A 184 -22.20 -33.59 9.60
CA PHE A 184 -22.56 -34.64 8.68
C PHE A 184 -22.85 -35.91 9.49
N THR A 185 -23.95 -36.57 9.16
CA THR A 185 -24.24 -37.92 9.66
C THR A 185 -24.40 -38.82 8.46
N ASP A 186 -23.51 -39.80 8.36
CA ASP A 186 -23.62 -40.83 7.34
C ASP A 186 -24.77 -41.76 7.68
N LEU A 187 -25.72 -41.85 6.75
CA LEU A 187 -26.92 -42.67 6.79
C LEU A 187 -26.83 -43.85 5.82
N ASP A 188 -25.74 -43.94 5.05
CA ASP A 188 -25.44 -45.11 4.25
C ASP A 188 -24.95 -46.26 5.14
N LEU A 189 -25.31 -47.49 4.79
CA LEU A 189 -24.95 -48.68 5.57
C LEU A 189 -23.74 -49.41 4.97
N ASP A 190 -23.32 -49.03 3.77
CA ASP A 190 -22.19 -49.63 3.06
C ASP A 190 -20.88 -48.89 3.40
N SER A 191 -19.85 -49.63 3.81
CA SER A 191 -18.64 -49.07 4.46
C SER A 191 -17.74 -48.17 3.59
N GLU A 192 -18.05 -48.04 2.30
CA GLU A 192 -17.30 -47.26 1.31
C GLU A 192 -18.17 -46.23 0.60
N GLU A 193 -19.43 -46.09 1.00
CA GLU A 193 -20.38 -45.18 0.43
C GLU A 193 -20.81 -44.16 1.49
N LEU A 194 -21.28 -43.02 1.03
CA LEU A 194 -21.77 -41.92 1.84
C LEU A 194 -23.18 -41.59 1.40
N GLY A 195 -24.01 -41.21 2.35
CA GLY A 195 -25.34 -40.70 2.07
C GLY A 195 -25.87 -39.96 3.28
N GLY A 196 -26.51 -38.82 3.08
CA GLY A 196 -27.06 -38.06 4.20
C GLY A 196 -27.04 -36.55 4.01
N LEU A 197 -27.29 -35.83 5.10
CA LEU A 197 -27.34 -34.37 5.10
C LEU A 197 -26.02 -33.82 5.63
N VAL A 198 -25.38 -32.97 4.83
CA VAL A 198 -24.32 -32.08 5.28
C VAL A 198 -24.96 -30.72 5.57
N SER A 199 -24.70 -30.18 6.75
CA SER A 199 -25.20 -28.86 7.16
C SER A 199 -24.09 -28.02 7.78
N TRP A 200 -24.22 -26.71 7.68
CA TRP A 200 -23.34 -25.72 8.29
C TRP A 200 -24.14 -24.51 8.78
N ILE A 201 -23.49 -23.69 9.59
CA ILE A 201 -23.98 -22.39 10.04
C ILE A 201 -23.39 -21.34 9.10
N LEU A 202 -24.26 -20.52 8.52
CA LEU A 202 -23.87 -19.39 7.68
C LEU A 202 -22.94 -18.42 8.45
N PRO A 203 -21.95 -17.82 7.77
CA PRO A 203 -21.09 -16.81 8.36
C PRO A 203 -21.90 -15.59 8.80
N TYR A 204 -21.32 -14.81 9.69
CA TYR A 204 -21.91 -13.56 10.14
C TYR A 204 -21.95 -12.52 9.02
N ASN A 205 -20.86 -12.43 8.23
CA ASN A 205 -20.79 -11.55 7.07
C ASN A 205 -21.14 -12.32 5.79
N MET A 206 -22.32 -12.00 5.24
CA MET A 206 -22.84 -12.59 4.00
C MET A 206 -22.71 -11.63 2.80
N ALA A 207 -22.14 -10.44 2.98
CA ALA A 207 -22.24 -9.35 2.01
C ALA A 207 -21.51 -9.64 0.68
N GLN A 208 -20.45 -10.45 0.74
CA GLN A 208 -19.60 -10.79 -0.41
C GLN A 208 -19.68 -12.28 -0.80
N VAL A 209 -20.47 -13.10 -0.09
CA VAL A 209 -20.65 -14.53 -0.44
C VAL A 209 -21.59 -14.65 -1.64
N GLU A 210 -21.11 -15.17 -2.76
CA GLU A 210 -21.95 -15.39 -3.95
C GLU A 210 -22.58 -16.78 -3.95
N ASN A 211 -21.78 -17.81 -3.62
CA ASN A 211 -22.20 -19.20 -3.62
C ASN A 211 -21.38 -20.04 -2.63
N TYR A 212 -21.84 -21.28 -2.38
CA TYR A 212 -21.07 -22.29 -1.66
C TYR A 212 -20.77 -23.48 -2.55
N ASN A 213 -19.52 -23.95 -2.46
CA ASN A 213 -19.05 -25.17 -3.07
C ASN A 213 -18.70 -26.18 -1.98
N VAL A 214 -19.33 -27.36 -2.02
CA VAL A 214 -19.07 -28.42 -1.05
C VAL A 214 -18.18 -29.47 -1.69
N TYR A 215 -17.08 -29.85 -1.02
CA TYR A 215 -16.11 -30.80 -1.52
C TYR A 215 -15.95 -32.01 -0.60
N LEU A 216 -15.78 -33.18 -1.19
CA LEU A 216 -15.09 -34.30 -0.56
C LEU A 216 -13.59 -34.06 -0.66
N THR A 217 -12.88 -34.21 0.45
CA THR A 217 -11.44 -33.97 0.50
C THR A 217 -10.66 -35.07 1.18
N ASP A 218 -9.37 -35.16 0.86
CA ASP A 218 -8.45 -35.84 1.77
C ASP A 218 -8.39 -35.04 3.09
N GLY A 219 -7.93 -35.66 4.18
CA GLY A 219 -7.90 -35.00 5.49
C GLY A 219 -7.02 -33.75 5.56
N LEU A 220 -6.36 -33.38 4.45
CA LEU A 220 -5.50 -32.20 4.30
C LEU A 220 -6.12 -31.15 3.35
N GLY A 221 -7.25 -31.42 2.71
CA GLY A 221 -7.90 -30.49 1.77
C GLY A 221 -7.20 -30.35 0.41
N THR A 222 -6.19 -31.18 0.11
CA THR A 222 -5.32 -31.03 -1.07
C THR A 222 -5.88 -31.71 -2.32
N ASN A 223 -6.63 -32.80 -2.17
CA ASN A 223 -7.41 -33.42 -3.24
C ASN A 223 -8.89 -33.16 -2.98
N ARG A 224 -9.56 -32.46 -3.89
CA ARG A 224 -10.98 -32.07 -3.76
C ARG A 224 -11.83 -32.67 -4.87
N SER A 225 -13.00 -33.19 -4.53
CA SER A 225 -14.05 -33.59 -5.48
C SER A 225 -15.33 -32.86 -5.12
N GLN A 226 -15.81 -31.98 -5.99
CA GLN A 226 -17.01 -31.19 -5.74
C GLN A 226 -18.25 -32.11 -5.68
N ILE A 227 -19.10 -31.85 -4.69
CA ILE A 227 -20.37 -32.54 -4.50
C ILE A 227 -21.44 -31.67 -5.14
N ASN A 228 -22.06 -32.19 -6.20
CA ASN A 228 -22.99 -31.45 -7.05
C ASN A 228 -22.35 -30.18 -7.62
N GLY A 229 -23.12 -29.09 -7.77
CA GLY A 229 -22.64 -27.79 -8.24
C GLY A 229 -22.79 -26.71 -7.16
N PRO A 230 -22.47 -25.44 -7.50
CA PRO A 230 -22.54 -24.34 -6.56
C PRO A 230 -23.96 -24.16 -6.00
N LEU A 231 -24.04 -23.93 -4.70
CA LEU A 231 -25.26 -23.65 -3.96
C LEU A 231 -25.43 -22.14 -3.79
N PRO A 232 -26.67 -21.61 -3.69
CA PRO A 232 -26.86 -20.19 -3.43
C PRO A 232 -26.26 -19.79 -2.07
N ALA A 233 -25.82 -18.54 -1.92
CA ALA A 233 -25.27 -18.01 -0.66
C ALA A 233 -26.17 -18.17 0.57
N THR A 234 -27.48 -18.40 0.40
CA THR A 234 -28.40 -18.65 1.52
C THR A 234 -28.49 -20.12 1.92
N ALA A 235 -27.79 -21.03 1.23
CA ALA A 235 -27.83 -22.45 1.54
C ALA A 235 -27.02 -22.77 2.81
N ASP A 236 -27.65 -23.47 3.74
CA ASP A 236 -27.07 -23.95 5.00
C ASP A 236 -26.88 -25.47 5.01
N SER A 237 -27.23 -26.15 3.91
CA SER A 237 -27.19 -27.60 3.82
C SER A 237 -27.21 -28.13 2.39
N ILE A 238 -26.70 -29.35 2.23
CA ILE A 238 -26.78 -30.13 0.98
C ILE A 238 -27.03 -31.61 1.32
N VAL A 239 -27.86 -32.26 0.51
CA VAL A 239 -28.07 -33.71 0.58
C VAL A 239 -27.03 -34.39 -0.31
N LEU A 240 -26.20 -35.24 0.29
CA LEU A 240 -25.40 -36.20 -0.46
C LEU A 240 -26.32 -37.33 -0.91
N PRO A 241 -26.37 -37.64 -2.23
CA PRO A 241 -27.11 -38.78 -2.71
C PRO A 241 -26.67 -40.07 -2.00
N PRO A 242 -27.58 -41.02 -1.74
CA PRO A 242 -27.20 -42.34 -1.22
C PRO A 242 -26.25 -43.03 -2.21
N ASN A 243 -25.44 -43.95 -1.70
CA ASN A 243 -24.42 -44.68 -2.46
C ASN A 243 -23.36 -43.76 -3.10
N THR A 244 -23.06 -42.58 -2.53
CA THR A 244 -21.99 -41.71 -3.04
C THR A 244 -20.63 -42.33 -2.68
N PRO A 245 -19.78 -42.72 -3.65
CA PRO A 245 -18.52 -43.39 -3.31
C PRO A 245 -17.58 -42.49 -2.51
N ARG A 246 -17.16 -42.93 -1.32
CA ARG A 246 -16.22 -42.21 -0.45
C ARG A 246 -14.81 -42.11 -1.04
N GLN A 247 -14.39 -43.14 -1.78
CA GLN A 247 -13.04 -43.27 -2.35
C GLN A 247 -11.93 -43.02 -1.30
N GLN A 248 -10.89 -42.26 -1.65
CA GLN A 248 -9.77 -41.89 -0.76
C GLN A 248 -10.07 -40.70 0.16
N TYR A 249 -11.28 -40.14 0.10
CA TYR A 249 -11.64 -38.95 0.83
C TYR A 249 -12.04 -39.28 2.28
N THR A 250 -11.59 -38.45 3.20
CA THR A 250 -11.78 -38.66 4.65
C THR A 250 -12.51 -37.50 5.31
N SER A 251 -12.79 -36.43 4.56
CA SER A 251 -13.30 -35.17 5.10
C SER A 251 -14.27 -34.50 4.12
N LEU A 252 -15.15 -33.66 4.68
CA LEU A 252 -16.11 -32.83 3.95
C LEU A 252 -15.81 -31.37 4.28
N ALA A 253 -15.64 -30.54 3.25
CA ALA A 253 -15.31 -29.13 3.38
C ALA A 253 -16.26 -28.28 2.53
N PRO A 254 -17.23 -27.57 3.15
CA PRO A 254 -17.90 -26.45 2.50
C PRO A 254 -16.93 -25.27 2.41
N CYS A 255 -16.73 -24.76 1.19
CA CYS A 255 -15.96 -23.56 0.88
C CYS A 255 -16.88 -22.55 0.18
N HIS A 256 -16.56 -21.28 0.31
CA HIS A 256 -17.20 -20.18 -0.41
C HIS A 256 -16.29 -19.70 -1.55
N ASP A 257 -16.94 -19.24 -2.62
CA ASP A 257 -16.33 -18.52 -3.74
C ASP A 257 -16.97 -17.14 -3.87
#